data_AF-D6QWY1-F1
#
_entry.id   AF-D6QWY1-F1
#
_cell.length_a   1.000
_cell.length_b   1.000
_cell.length_c   1.000
_cell.angle_alpha   90.00
_cell.angle_beta   90.00
_cell.angle_gamma   90.00
#
_symmetry.space_group_name_H-M   'P 1'
#
loop_
_entity.id
_entity.type
_entity.pdbx_description
1 polymer ?
#
loop_
_entity_poly.entity_id
_entity_poly.type
_entity_poly.pdbx_seq_one_letter_code
_entity_poly.pdbx_strand_id
1 'polypeptide(L)' 'HKYKAKRNCWPRVRGVAMNPVEHPFGGGNHQHIGKPSTIRRDAPAGRKVGLIAARRTGRLRGTKTVQEKEN' A
#
# COMPACT_ATOMS: atom_id res chain seq x y z
N HIS A 1 23.68 -4.77 5.09
CA HIS A 1 23.55 -6.14 5.69
C HIS A 1 22.31 -6.39 6.55
N LYS A 2 21.59 -5.36 7.07
CA LYS A 2 20.41 -5.54 7.94
C LYS A 2 19.39 -6.59 7.47
N TYR A 3 18.98 -6.54 6.20
CA TYR A 3 18.00 -7.48 5.62
C TYR A 3 18.63 -8.77 5.09
N LYS A 4 19.97 -8.83 4.93
CA LYS A 4 20.68 -10.05 4.51
C LYS A 4 20.61 -11.13 5.59
N ALA A 5 20.58 -10.73 6.87
CA ALA A 5 20.44 -11.63 8.02
C ALA A 5 18.97 -11.94 8.39
N LYS A 6 18.00 -11.41 7.63
CA LYS A 6 16.56 -11.67 7.82
C LYS A 6 16.00 -12.30 6.54
N ARG A 7 14.67 -12.44 6.42
CA ARG A 7 14.06 -12.89 5.16
C ARG A 7 14.39 -11.93 4.02
N ASN A 8 14.44 -12.46 2.80
CA ASN A 8 14.63 -11.66 1.59
C ASN A 8 13.38 -10.80 1.30
N CYS A 9 13.36 -9.56 1.80
CA CYS A 9 12.29 -8.60 1.55
C CYS A 9 12.81 -7.23 1.09
N TRP A 10 14.07 -7.15 0.70
CA TRP A 10 14.71 -5.94 0.24
C TRP A 10 15.62 -6.27 -0.95
N PRO A 11 15.61 -5.49 -2.04
CA PRO A 11 14.89 -4.22 -2.24
C PRO A 11 13.38 -4.38 -2.48
N ARG A 12 12.60 -3.31 -2.25
CA ARG A 12 11.15 -3.26 -2.53
C ARG A 12 10.90 -2.30 -3.70
N VAL A 13 10.52 -2.84 -4.86
CA VAL A 13 10.17 -2.05 -6.04
C VAL A 13 8.78 -1.43 -5.90
N ARG A 14 8.60 -0.19 -6.35
CA ARG A 14 7.29 0.49 -6.35
C ARG A 14 6.38 -0.17 -7.38
N GLY A 15 5.13 -0.50 -7.01
CA GLY A 15 4.18 -1.13 -7.94
C GLY A 15 3.85 -0.32 -9.20
N VAL A 16 4.04 1.01 -9.16
CA VAL A 16 3.88 1.89 -10.34
C VAL A 16 5.03 1.74 -11.36
N ALA A 17 6.18 1.23 -10.93
CA ALA A 17 7.31 0.95 -11.81
C ALA A 17 7.25 -0.46 -12.43
N MET A 18 6.22 -1.25 -12.10
CA MET A 18 6.01 -2.60 -12.61
C MET A 18 5.10 -2.58 -13.85
N ASN A 19 5.02 -3.73 -14.54
CA ASN A 19 4.11 -3.91 -15.66
C ASN A 19 2.66 -4.18 -15.18
N PRO A 20 1.62 -3.97 -16.02
CA PRO A 20 0.23 -4.26 -15.66
C PRO A 20 -0.02 -5.72 -15.23
N VAL A 21 0.77 -6.66 -15.78
CA VAL A 21 0.68 -8.09 -15.49
C VAL A 21 1.18 -8.43 -14.07
N GLU A 22 2.08 -7.63 -13.53
CA GLU A 22 2.75 -7.89 -12.25
C GLU A 22 2.05 -7.19 -11.09
N HIS A 23 1.54 -5.97 -11.31
CA HIS A 23 0.97 -5.15 -10.24
C HIS A 23 -0.26 -4.37 -10.70
N PRO A 24 -1.33 -4.28 -9.88
CA PRO A 24 -2.54 -3.50 -10.22
C PRO A 24 -2.35 -2.00 -10.44
N PHE A 25 -1.16 -1.47 -10.13
CA PHE A 25 -0.78 -0.07 -10.30
C PHE A 25 0.31 0.11 -11.38
N GLY A 26 0.71 -0.99 -12.03
CA GLY A 26 1.77 -1.01 -13.02
C GLY A 26 1.29 -0.64 -14.42
N GLY A 27 2.23 -0.21 -15.25
CA GLY A 27 2.06 0.17 -16.64
C GLY A 27 1.70 1.64 -16.90
N GLY A 28 1.24 1.89 -18.12
CA GLY A 28 0.98 3.23 -18.65
C GLY A 28 2.24 3.94 -19.15
N ASN A 29 2.05 5.01 -19.93
CA ASN A 29 3.15 5.82 -20.48
C ASN A 29 3.78 6.75 -19.43
N HIS A 30 3.01 7.13 -18.42
CA HIS A 30 3.47 7.93 -17.28
C HIS A 30 3.35 7.10 -16.01
N GLN A 31 4.32 7.19 -15.11
CA GLN A 31 4.26 6.50 -13.82
C GLN A 31 3.22 7.15 -12.90
N HIS A 32 1.99 6.63 -12.95
CA HIS A 32 0.88 7.04 -12.10
C HIS A 32 -0.02 5.84 -11.78
N ILE A 33 -0.86 5.92 -10.74
CA ILE A 33 -1.67 4.77 -10.28
C ILE A 33 -2.89 4.54 -11.20
N GLY A 34 -3.44 5.59 -11.82
CA GLY A 34 -4.61 5.53 -12.70
C GLY A 34 -5.95 5.25 -12.01
N LYS A 35 -5.96 4.81 -10.74
CA LYS A 35 -7.16 4.53 -9.94
C LYS A 35 -6.94 4.91 -8.46
N PRO A 36 -8.00 5.02 -7.63
CA PRO A 36 -7.84 5.23 -6.19
C PRO A 36 -6.99 4.12 -5.56
N SER A 37 -6.03 4.51 -4.71
CA SER A 37 -5.18 3.56 -3.99
C SER A 37 -5.84 3.00 -2.72
N THR A 38 -7.03 3.49 -2.35
CA THR A 38 -7.83 3.01 -1.24
C THR A 38 -8.64 1.79 -1.64
N ILE A 39 -8.39 0.65 -0.99
CA ILE A 39 -9.02 -0.63 -1.35
C ILE A 39 -9.89 -1.13 -0.19
N ARG A 40 -11.02 -1.76 -0.52
CA ARG A 40 -11.92 -2.35 0.49
C ARG A 40 -11.26 -3.54 1.20
N ARG A 41 -11.75 -3.86 2.41
CA ARG A 41 -11.20 -4.94 3.26
C ARG A 41 -11.43 -6.34 2.67
N ASP A 42 -12.54 -6.49 1.96
CA ASP A 42 -13.06 -7.70 1.29
C ASP A 42 -12.49 -7.90 -0.13
N ALA A 43 -11.61 -7.01 -0.61
CA ALA A 43 -11.02 -7.17 -1.94
C ALA A 43 -10.30 -8.54 -2.10
N PRO A 44 -10.34 -9.15 -3.29
CA PRO A 44 -9.68 -10.44 -3.52
C PRO A 44 -8.15 -10.33 -3.45
N ALA A 45 -7.47 -11.48 -3.31
CA ALA A 45 -6.03 -11.57 -3.48
C ALA A 45 -5.62 -11.03 -4.86
N GLY A 46 -4.47 -10.36 -4.94
CA GLY A 46 -4.04 -9.63 -6.15
C GLY A 46 -4.61 -8.22 -6.26
N ARG A 47 -5.90 -7.99 -5.95
CA ARG A 47 -6.49 -6.62 -5.94
C ARG A 47 -6.26 -5.87 -4.64
N LYS A 48 -6.03 -6.58 -3.53
CA LYS A 48 -5.78 -6.03 -2.19
C LYS A 48 -4.37 -5.44 -2.05
N VAL A 49 -4.09 -4.35 -2.78
CA VAL A 49 -2.82 -3.61 -2.76
C VAL A 49 -3.04 -2.12 -2.50
N GLY A 50 -2.04 -1.39 -2.00
CA GLY A 50 -2.19 0.03 -1.64
C GLY A 50 -2.69 0.27 -0.22
N LEU A 51 -3.58 1.25 -0.03
CA LEU A 51 -4.15 1.64 1.26
C LEU A 51 -5.37 0.77 1.59
N ILE A 52 -5.12 -0.38 2.21
CA ILE A 52 -6.15 -1.37 2.53
C ILE A 52 -7.04 -0.86 3.69
N ALA A 53 -8.33 -0.76 3.40
CA ALA A 53 -9.39 -0.35 4.31
C ALA A 53 -9.11 0.97 5.04
N ALA A 54 -8.40 1.89 4.37
CA ALA A 54 -8.07 3.19 4.93
C ALA A 54 -9.34 4.00 5.17
N ARG A 55 -9.56 4.42 6.42
CA ARG A 55 -10.68 5.29 6.82
C ARG A 55 -10.44 6.75 6.45
N ARG A 56 -9.17 7.16 6.45
CA ARG A 56 -8.69 8.48 6.01
C ARG A 56 -7.35 8.34 5.33
N THR A 57 -7.04 9.25 4.43
CA THR A 57 -5.75 9.36 3.74
C THR A 57 -5.09 10.71 4.02
N GLY A 58 -3.92 10.95 3.46
CA GLY A 58 -3.17 12.20 3.63
C GLY A 58 -2.37 12.28 4.93
N ARG A 59 -1.66 13.40 5.10
CA ARG A 59 -0.82 13.64 6.28
C ARG A 59 -1.70 13.81 7.53
N LEU A 60 -1.37 13.10 8.60
CA LEU A 60 -2.00 13.32 9.90
C LEU A 60 -1.62 14.72 10.42
N ARG A 61 -2.63 15.49 10.81
CA ARG A 61 -2.50 16.81 11.44
C ARG A 61 -3.25 16.73 12.77
N GLY A 62 -2.64 17.21 13.85
CA GLY A 62 -3.12 17.08 15.24
C GLY A 62 -2.43 15.95 16.04
N THR A 63 -2.56 15.98 17.36
CA THR A 63 -2.11 14.93 18.28
C THR A 63 -3.13 13.80 18.32
N LYS A 64 -2.68 12.55 18.17
CA LYS A 64 -3.52 11.37 18.28
C LYS A 64 -3.72 11.07 19.77
N THR A 65 -4.87 11.38 20.34
CA THR A 65 -5.24 10.84 21.64
C THR A 65 -5.43 9.33 21.49
N VAL A 66 -4.71 8.55 22.30
CA VAL A 66 -4.92 7.10 22.34
C VAL A 66 -6.28 6.89 22.98
N GLN A 67 -7.30 6.55 22.18
CA GLN A 67 -8.57 6.08 22.75
C GLN A 67 -8.32 4.68 23.30
N GLU A 68 -8.23 4.56 24.62
CA GLU A 68 -8.40 3.27 25.29
C GLU A 68 -9.80 2.78 24.94
N LYS A 69 -9.88 1.60 24.33
CA LYS A 69 -11.15 0.93 24.12
C LYS A 69 -11.34 0.01 25.31
N GLU A 70 -12.31 0.29 26.16
CA GLU A 70 -12.83 -0.74 27.06
C GLU A 70 -13.40 -1.87 26.21
N ASN A 71 -13.08 -3.11 26.62
CA ASN A 71 -13.45 -4.34 25.94
C ASN A 71 -14.97 -4.55 25.93
#